data_AF-A0A842WM24-F1
#
_entry.id   AF-A0A842WM24-F1
#
_cell.length_a   1.000
_cell.length_b   1.000
_cell.length_c   1.000
_cell.angle_alpha   90.00
_cell.angle_beta   90.00
_cell.angle_gamma   90.00
#
_symmetry.space_group_name_H-M   'P 1'
#
loop_
_entity.id
_entity.type
_entity.pdbx_description
1 polymer ?
#
loop_
_entity_poly.entity_id
_entity_poly.type
_entity_poly.pdbx_seq_one_letter_code
_entity_poly.pdbx_strand_id
1 'polypeptide(L)'
;MEFCDKCGALMLPKKTDEGELVLRCRECGHEKDVEKSEYKVEYRIKHSPREKIIVVEGDSKKPGEMSEDERRERRKQILEFYESDD
;
A
#
# COMPACT_ATOMS: atom_id res chain seq x y z
N MET A 1 -6.99 -16.30 25.27
CA MET A 1 -8.36 -15.90 24.86
C MET A 1 -9.17 -15.82 26.13
N GLU A 2 -9.77 -14.67 26.43
CA GLU A 2 -10.55 -14.45 27.65
C GLU A 2 -12.01 -14.11 27.30
N PHE A 3 -12.93 -14.52 28.17
CA PHE A 3 -14.34 -14.20 28.09
C PHE A 3 -14.68 -13.13 29.12
N CYS A 4 -15.69 -12.31 28.83
CA CYS A 4 -16.10 -11.24 29.72
C CYS A 4 -16.85 -11.79 30.95
N ASP A 5 -16.43 -11.39 32.15
CA ASP A 5 -17.07 -11.82 33.41
C ASP A 5 -18.52 -11.35 33.57
N LYS A 6 -18.95 -10.34 32.80
CA LYS A 6 -20.31 -9.78 32.88
C LYS A 6 -21.33 -10.49 31.98
N CYS A 7 -20.93 -10.88 30.78
CA CYS A 7 -21.84 -11.41 29.77
C CYS A 7 -21.37 -12.72 29.11
N GLY A 8 -20.17 -13.21 29.43
CA GLY A 8 -19.61 -14.42 28.84
C GLY A 8 -19.16 -14.30 27.38
N ALA A 9 -19.31 -13.13 26.74
CA ALA A 9 -18.87 -12.92 25.37
C ALA A 9 -17.33 -12.87 25.24
N LEU A 10 -16.80 -13.29 24.08
CA LEU A 10 -15.37 -13.28 23.80
C LEU A 10 -14.82 -11.84 23.79
N MET A 11 -13.75 -11.59 24.54
CA MET A 11 -13.06 -10.30 24.55
C MET A 11 -12.01 -10.22 23.43
N LEU A 12 -11.85 -9.04 22.85
CA LEU A 12 -10.95 -8.81 21.72
C LEU A 12 -9.95 -7.69 21.99
N PRO A 13 -8.71 -7.81 21.51
CA PRO A 13 -7.69 -6.79 21.70
C PRO A 13 -8.05 -5.53 20.93
N LYS A 14 -7.98 -4.39 21.61
CA LYS A 14 -8.13 -3.04 21.08
C LYS A 14 -6.92 -2.23 21.54
N LYS A 15 -6.33 -1.46 20.64
CA LYS A 15 -5.31 -0.48 21.03
C LYS A 15 -6.00 0.79 21.53
N THR A 16 -5.59 1.28 22.69
CA THR A 16 -6.00 2.60 23.20
C THR A 16 -5.24 3.70 22.47
N ASP A 17 -5.69 4.95 22.60
CA ASP A 17 -5.05 6.11 21.96
C ASP A 17 -3.63 6.36 22.49
N GLU A 18 -3.33 5.89 23.72
CA GLU A 18 -2.02 5.93 24.37
C GLU A 18 -1.09 4.78 23.91
N GLY A 19 -1.58 3.87 23.06
CA GLY A 19 -0.80 2.78 22.48
C GLY A 19 -0.79 1.47 23.27
N GLU A 20 -1.58 1.38 24.34
CA GLU A 20 -1.69 0.19 25.18
C GLU A 20 -2.69 -0.82 24.60
N LEU A 21 -2.44 -2.12 24.82
CA LEU A 21 -3.31 -3.21 24.35
C LEU A 21 -4.26 -3.61 25.48
N VAL A 22 -5.55 -3.29 25.31
CA VAL A 22 -6.62 -3.67 26.22
C VAL A 22 -7.55 -4.69 25.57
N LEU A 23 -8.13 -5.59 26.36
CA LEU A 23 -9.20 -6.46 25.90
C LEU A 23 -10.54 -5.77 26.10
N ARG A 24 -11.33 -5.64 25.02
CA ARG A 24 -12.66 -5.04 25.05
C ARG A 24 -13.73 -6.07 24.71
N CYS A 25 -14.78 -6.13 25.52
CA CYS A 25 -15.96 -6.94 25.23
C CYS A 25 -16.81 -6.27 24.13
N ARG A 26 -17.24 -7.04 23.13
CA ARG A 26 -18.12 -6.53 22.06
C ARG A 26 -19.55 -6.27 22.51
N GLU A 27 -20.06 -7.00 23.49
CA GLU A 27 -21.47 -6.91 23.90
C GLU A 27 -21.70 -5.86 24.98
N CYS A 28 -20.90 -5.86 26.06
CA CYS A 28 -21.12 -4.98 27.20
C CYS A 28 -20.11 -3.81 27.30
N GLY A 29 -19.07 -3.80 26.46
CA GLY A 29 -18.07 -2.74 26.44
C GLY A 29 -17.07 -2.77 27.61
N HIS A 30 -17.05 -3.82 28.44
CA HIS A 30 -16.06 -3.96 29.50
C HIS A 30 -14.63 -4.01 28.94
N GLU A 31 -13.71 -3.30 29.58
CA GLU A 31 -12.30 -3.22 29.21
C GLU A 31 -11.43 -3.79 30.34
N LYS A 32 -10.42 -4.57 29.96
CA LYS A 32 -9.46 -5.19 30.88
C LYS A 32 -8.05 -4.94 30.36
N ASP A 33 -7.19 -4.42 31.22
CA ASP A 33 -5.79 -4.20 30.90
C ASP A 33 -5.05 -5.53 30.85
N VAL A 34 -4.20 -5.71 29.85
CA VAL A 34 -3.42 -6.93 29.69
C VAL A 34 -1.95 -6.57 29.68
N GLU A 35 -1.20 -7.07 30.68
CA GLU A 35 0.24 -6.99 30.66
C GLU A 35 0.78 -7.82 29.48
N LYS A 36 1.42 -7.13 28.54
CA LYS A 36 1.94 -7.59 27.24
C LYS A 36 2.30 -9.10 27.18
N SER A 37 1.70 -9.82 26.21
CA SER A 37 2.38 -10.21 24.95
C SER A 37 1.87 -11.46 24.23
N GLU A 38 0.83 -12.17 24.66
CA GLU A 38 0.48 -13.47 24.04
C GLU A 38 -0.62 -13.49 22.97
N TYR A 39 -1.39 -12.41 22.77
CA TYR A 39 -2.48 -12.43 21.79
C TYR A 39 -2.22 -11.50 20.58
N LYS A 40 -1.71 -12.09 19.49
CA LYS A 40 -1.53 -11.42 18.19
C LYS A 40 -2.60 -11.88 17.20
N VAL A 41 -3.26 -10.94 16.53
CA VAL A 41 -4.13 -11.23 15.39
C VAL A 41 -3.27 -11.23 14.12
N GLU A 42 -3.02 -12.41 13.55
CA GLU A 42 -2.32 -12.56 12.28
C GLU A 42 -3.32 -12.76 11.14
N TYR A 43 -3.23 -11.94 10.09
CA TYR A 43 -3.95 -12.16 8.83
C TYR A 43 -3.00 -12.76 7.80
N ARG A 44 -3.28 -13.99 7.37
CA ARG A 44 -2.59 -14.61 6.22
C ARG A 44 -3.36 -14.31 4.95
N ILE A 45 -2.88 -13.35 4.16
CA ILE A 45 -3.44 -13.04 2.85
C ILE A 45 -2.87 -14.04 1.84
N LYS A 46 -3.75 -14.85 1.22
CA LYS A 46 -3.36 -15.76 0.14
C LYS A 46 -3.49 -15.03 -1.19
N HIS A 47 -2.35 -14.70 -1.80
CA HIS A 47 -2.38 -14.12 -3.14
C HIS A 47 -2.75 -15.16 -4.18
N SER A 48 -3.69 -14.82 -5.07
CA SER A 48 -4.08 -15.69 -6.17
C SER A 48 -3.37 -15.28 -7.47
N PRO A 49 -3.10 -16.19 -8.41
CA PRO A 49 -2.53 -15.83 -9.72
C PRO A 49 -3.34 -14.79 -10.50
N ARG A 50 -4.64 -14.63 -10.19
CA ARG A 50 -5.52 -13.62 -10.79
C ARG A 50 -5.20 -12.19 -10.36
N GLU A 51 -4.48 -12.01 -9.26
CA GLU A 51 -4.05 -10.69 -8.77
C GLU A 51 -2.74 -10.20 -9.44
N LYS A 52 -2.16 -10.98 -10.36
CA LYS A 52 -0.95 -10.59 -11.07
C LYS A 52 -1.26 -9.63 -12.21
N ILE A 53 -0.46 -8.58 -12.33
CA ILE A 53 -0.48 -7.67 -13.49
C ILE A 53 0.36 -8.33 -14.61
N ILE A 54 -0.25 -8.55 -15.77
CA ILE A 54 0.45 -9.08 -16.95
C ILE A 54 0.97 -7.88 -17.75
N VAL A 55 2.29 -7.77 -17.88
CA VAL A 55 2.93 -6.79 -18.78
C VAL A 55 2.95 -7.40 -20.17
N VAL A 56 2.22 -6.80 -21.11
CA VAL A 56 2.24 -7.18 -22.52
C VAL A 56 3.06 -6.11 -23.25
N GLU A 57 4.23 -6.49 -23.75
CA GLU A 57 4.99 -5.67 -24.69
C GLU A 57 4.29 -5.72 -26.05
N GLY A 58 3.51 -4.68 -26.36
CA GLY A 58 2.94 -4.52 -27.70
C GLY A 58 3.91 -3.75 -28.60
N ASP A 59 3.85 -3.98 -29.92
CA ASP A 59 4.52 -3.18 -30.96
C ASP A 59 4.04 -1.71 -31.04
N SER A 60 3.30 -1.25 -30.04
CA SER A 60 2.99 0.16 -29.87
C SER A 60 4.26 0.87 -29.41
N LYS A 61 4.96 1.52 -30.35
CA LYS A 61 5.96 2.55 -30.07
C LYS A 61 5.50 3.35 -28.86
N LYS A 62 6.29 3.40 -27.80
CA LYS A 62 5.91 4.14 -26.58
C LYS A 62 5.61 5.58 -27.03
N PRO A 63 4.51 6.21 -26.58
CA PRO A 63 4.28 7.62 -26.86
C PRO A 63 5.48 8.41 -26.28
N GLY A 64 6.40 8.83 -27.15
CA GLY A 64 7.69 9.43 -26.76
C GLY A 64 8.94 8.77 -27.38
N GLU A 65 8.83 7.62 -28.04
CA GLU A 65 9.93 7.05 -28.84
C GLU A 65 10.05 7.80 -30.17
N MET A 66 10.79 8.92 -30.14
CA MET A 66 11.27 9.56 -31.38
C MET A 66 12.38 8.71 -31.98
N SER A 67 12.40 8.58 -33.30
CA SER A 67 13.50 7.95 -34.03
C SER A 67 14.82 8.71 -33.84
N GLU A 68 15.94 8.03 -34.08
CA GLU A 68 17.27 8.67 -34.01
C GLU A 68 17.40 9.85 -34.98
N ASP A 69 16.76 9.78 -36.15
CA ASP A 69 16.74 10.86 -37.13
C ASP A 69 15.92 12.07 -36.63
N GLU A 70 14.72 11.86 -36.09
CA GLU A 70 13.91 12.95 -35.50
C GLU A 70 14.62 13.62 -34.32
N ARG A 71 15.35 12.85 -33.51
CA ARG A 71 16.18 13.40 -32.42
C ARG A 71 17.31 14.28 -32.95
N ARG A 72 17.94 13.88 -34.07
CA ARG A 72 19.03 14.64 -34.70
C ARG A 72 18.52 15.95 -35.29
N GLU A 73 17.39 15.91 -35.98
CA GLU A 73 16.76 17.10 -36.57
C GLU A 73 16.36 18.11 -35.49
N ARG A 74 15.71 17.64 -34.42
CA ARG A 74 15.34 18.51 -33.30
C ARG A 74 16.55 19.15 -32.63
N ARG A 75 17.66 18.42 -32.48
CA ARG A 75 18.92 18.98 -31.96
C ARG A 75 19.50 20.04 -32.89
N LYS A 76 19.48 19.80 -34.19
CA LYS A 76 19.96 20.76 -35.20
C LYS A 76 19.14 22.05 -35.17
N GLN A 77 17.82 21.92 -35.11
CA GLN A 77 16.91 23.06 -35.06
C GLN A 77 17.09 23.92 -33.80
N ILE A 78 17.38 23.30 -32.66
CA ILE A 78 17.71 24.03 -31.42
C ILE A 78 19.01 24.81 -31.58
N LEU A 79 20.06 24.21 -32.15
CA LEU A 79 21.35 24.88 -32.34
C LEU A 79 21.26 26.08 -33.29
N GLU A 80 20.53 25.92 -34.40
CA GLU A 80 20.30 26.98 -35.39
C GLU A 80 19.57 28.19 -34.80
N PHE A 81 18.60 27.96 -33.90
CA PHE A 81 17.92 29.04 -33.18
C PHE A 81 18.91 29.89 -32.37
N TYR A 82 19.77 29.25 -31.57
CA TYR A 82 20.79 29.96 -30.78
C TYR A 82 21.83 30.68 -31.65
N GLU A 83 22.22 30.11 -32.80
CA GLU A 83 23.14 30.77 -33.73
C GLU A 83 22.50 31.94 -34.49
N SER A 84 21.17 31.99 -34.56
CA SER A 84 20.43 33.07 -35.23
C SER A 84 20.03 34.23 -34.32
N ASP A 85 20.03 34.01 -33.00
CA ASP A 85 19.71 35.02 -31.98
C ASP A 85 20.94 35.81 -31.48
N ASP A 86 22.16 35.44 -31.89
CA ASP A 86 23.44 36.17 -31.70
C ASP A 86 23.81 37.01 -32.94
#